data_AF-A0A968PIR2-F1
#
_entry.id   AF-A0A968PIR2-F1
#
_cell.length_a   1.000
_cell.length_b   1.000
_cell.length_c   1.000
_cell.angle_alpha   90.00
_cell.angle_beta   90.00
_cell.angle_gamma   90.00
#
_symmetry.space_group_name_H-M   'P 1'
#
loop_
_entity.id
_entity.type
_entity.pdbx_description
1 polymer ?
#
loop_
_entity_poly.entity_id
_entity_poly.type
_entity_poly.pdbx_seq_one_letter_code
_entity_poly.pdbx_strand_id
1 'polypeptide(L)'
;MLLIRCPYCEAERPELEFRYAGEAHVVRPLDPMSADDQTWAEYLYHRKNPRGLHAERWRHVHGCGRFFNCVRDTVSDRIVTTYKAGEARPDTHASAGTAPDARRLQQPRPAAGEFFPRAQSKARQSKNGFGVYPPHASMPKIFPVAHHPPPPSVGG
;
A
#
# COMPACT_ATOMS: atom_id res chain seq x y z
N MET A 1 1.40 -10.66 -15.98
CA MET A 1 2.65 -10.00 -16.37
C MET A 1 2.28 -8.72 -17.10
N LEU A 2 2.44 -7.57 -16.45
CA LEU A 2 2.09 -6.28 -17.06
C LEU A 2 3.14 -5.85 -18.09
N LEU A 3 2.71 -5.14 -19.13
CA LEU A 3 3.58 -4.38 -20.01
C LEU A 3 3.51 -2.91 -19.60
N ILE A 4 4.62 -2.36 -19.12
CA ILE A 4 4.70 -0.99 -18.61
C ILE A 4 5.57 -0.17 -19.55
N ARG A 5 5.01 0.94 -20.07
CA ARG A 5 5.78 1.89 -20.90
C ARG A 5 6.58 2.85 -20.02
N CYS A 6 7.90 2.79 -20.10
CA CYS A 6 8.77 3.74 -19.40
C CYS A 6 8.80 5.07 -20.18
N PRO A 7 8.37 6.21 -19.61
CA PRO A 7 8.32 7.49 -20.33
C PRO A 7 9.69 8.11 -20.58
N TYR A 8 10.77 7.52 -20.05
CA TYR A 8 12.15 7.95 -20.29
C TYR A 8 12.87 7.07 -21.32
N CYS A 9 12.60 5.77 -21.35
CA CYS A 9 13.12 4.87 -22.37
C CYS A 9 12.24 4.84 -23.63
N GLU A 10 11.02 5.38 -23.53
CA GLU A 10 9.99 5.41 -24.57
C GLU A 10 9.55 4.02 -25.08
N ALA A 11 9.91 2.97 -24.34
CA ALA A 11 9.66 1.57 -24.68
C ALA A 11 8.79 0.88 -23.63
N GLU A 12 8.03 -0.12 -24.09
CA GLU A 12 7.31 -1.06 -23.23
C GLU A 12 8.24 -2.17 -22.77
N ARG A 13 8.15 -2.52 -21.49
CA ARG A 13 8.93 -3.60 -20.88
C ARG A 13 8.04 -4.43 -19.94
N PRO A 14 8.38 -5.71 -19.71
CA PRO A 14 7.65 -6.53 -18.75
C PRO A 14 7.83 -5.99 -17.33
N GLU A 15 6.79 -6.15 -16.51
CA GLU A 15 6.73 -5.68 -15.11
C GLU A 15 7.94 -6.11 -14.26
N LEU A 16 8.55 -7.26 -14.57
CA LEU A 16 9.73 -7.79 -13.87
C LEU A 16 10.95 -6.85 -13.90
N GLU A 17 11.04 -6.00 -14.93
CA GLU A 17 12.10 -4.97 -15.03
C GLU A 17 11.88 -3.79 -14.08
N PHE A 18 10.71 -3.71 -13.45
CA PHE A 18 10.30 -2.58 -12.62
C PHE A 18 10.15 -2.95 -11.15
N ARG A 19 10.17 -1.93 -10.29
CA ARG A 19 9.77 -2.05 -8.89
C ARG A 19 8.64 -1.08 -8.60
N TYR A 20 7.60 -1.61 -7.97
CA TYR A 20 6.50 -0.83 -7.44
C TYR A 20 6.98 0.02 -6.26
N ALA A 21 6.55 1.28 -6.21
CA ALA A 21 6.98 2.26 -5.20
C ALA A 21 5.80 2.98 -4.51
N GLY A 22 4.62 2.36 -4.53
CA GLY A 22 3.43 2.83 -3.83
C GLY A 22 2.68 3.94 -4.56
N GLU A 23 1.86 4.65 -3.79
CA GLU A 23 1.06 5.80 -4.24
C GLU A 23 1.97 6.92 -4.81
N ALA A 24 1.58 7.49 -5.95
CA ALA A 24 2.21 8.67 -6.52
C ALA A 24 1.78 9.94 -5.77
N HIS A 25 2.54 11.03 -5.93
CA HIS A 25 2.21 12.36 -5.39
C HIS A 25 2.14 12.46 -3.86
N VAL A 26 2.71 11.49 -3.14
CA VAL A 26 2.96 11.64 -1.70
C VAL A 26 4.21 12.49 -1.51
N VAL A 27 4.00 13.72 -1.04
CA VAL A 27 5.06 14.71 -0.81
C VAL A 27 5.51 14.65 0.64
N ARG A 28 6.83 14.61 0.85
CA ARG A 28 7.40 14.74 2.18
C ARG A 28 7.17 16.16 2.71
N PRO A 29 6.75 16.34 3.98
CA PRO A 29 6.71 17.66 4.61
C PRO A 29 8.04 18.41 4.39
N LEU A 30 7.94 19.69 3.99
CA LEU A 30 9.11 20.51 3.64
C LEU A 30 10.05 20.71 4.84
N ASP A 31 9.46 20.88 6.03
CA ASP A 31 10.18 20.87 7.31
C ASP A 31 9.68 19.71 8.19
N PRO A 32 10.36 18.55 8.16
CA PRO A 32 10.01 17.41 8.99
C PRO A 32 10.17 17.66 10.49
N MET A 33 11.04 18.59 10.89
CA MET A 33 11.35 18.81 12.31
C MET A 33 10.28 19.66 13.00
N SER A 34 9.52 20.43 12.22
CA SER A 34 8.39 21.22 12.70
C SER A 34 7.04 20.53 12.55
N ALA A 35 6.99 19.35 11.93
CA ALA A 35 5.74 18.61 11.75
C ALA A 35 5.29 18.01 13.08
N ASP A 36 4.00 18.08 13.38
CA ASP A 36 3.45 17.36 14.54
C ASP A 36 3.41 15.85 14.30
N ASP A 37 3.28 15.09 15.39
CA ASP A 37 3.30 13.62 15.35
C ASP A 37 2.22 13.06 14.41
N GLN A 38 1.05 13.72 14.34
CA GLN A 38 -0.04 13.27 13.48
C GLN A 38 0.31 13.43 11.99
N THR A 39 0.75 14.61 11.56
CA THR A 39 1.17 14.90 10.19
C THR A 39 2.33 13.98 9.79
N TRP A 40 3.25 13.74 10.72
CA TRP A 40 4.38 12.85 10.47
C TRP A 40 3.94 11.39 10.33
N ALA A 41 3.02 10.91 11.17
CA ALA A 41 2.43 9.58 11.07
C ALA A 41 1.64 9.39 9.76
N GLU A 42 0.87 10.40 9.33
CA GLU A 42 0.17 10.40 8.04
C GLU A 42 1.17 10.25 6.88
N TYR A 43 2.26 11.02 6.89
CA TYR A 43 3.31 10.89 5.87
C TYR A 43 4.05 9.55 5.91
N LEU A 44 4.36 9.02 7.09
CA LEU A 44 5.13 7.77 7.20
C LEU A 44 4.30 6.53 6.87
N TYR A 45 3.06 6.47 7.33
CA TYR A 45 2.29 5.21 7.38
C TYR A 45 1.02 5.21 6.53
N HIS A 46 0.44 6.36 6.21
CA HIS A 46 -0.86 6.40 5.51
C HIS A 46 -0.71 6.55 4.00
N ARG A 47 -1.33 5.64 3.24
CA ARG A 47 -1.41 5.69 1.77
C ARG A 47 -2.82 5.38 1.33
N LYS A 48 -3.25 5.94 0.21
CA LYS A 48 -4.51 5.58 -0.44
C LYS A 48 -4.41 4.17 -1.02
N ASN A 49 -5.45 3.38 -0.81
CA ASN A 49 -5.61 2.06 -1.42
C ASN A 49 -6.94 1.95 -2.17
N PRO A 50 -7.15 2.76 -3.23
CA PRO A 50 -8.38 2.73 -4.00
C PRO A 50 -8.55 1.42 -4.77
N ARG A 51 -9.79 0.93 -4.78
CA ARG A 51 -10.26 -0.07 -5.73
C ARG A 51 -10.70 0.65 -7.02
N GLY A 52 -9.93 0.50 -8.09
CA GLY A 52 -10.14 1.21 -9.35
C GLY A 52 -8.90 2.02 -9.77
N LEU A 53 -9.09 3.18 -10.39
CA LEU A 53 -7.99 4.01 -10.88
C LEU A 53 -7.07 4.51 -9.76
N HIS A 54 -5.85 4.00 -9.74
CA HIS A 54 -4.80 4.34 -8.79
C HIS A 54 -3.66 5.05 -9.52
N ALA A 55 -3.25 6.22 -9.02
CA ALA A 55 -2.02 6.89 -9.47
C ALA A 55 -0.85 6.40 -8.61
N GLU A 56 0.00 5.58 -9.19
CA GLU A 56 1.07 4.85 -8.54
C GLU A 56 2.43 5.24 -9.11
N ARG A 57 3.50 4.92 -8.38
CA ARG A 57 4.88 5.21 -8.76
C ARG A 57 5.65 3.93 -9.01
N TRP A 58 6.47 3.93 -10.06
CA TRP A 58 7.31 2.81 -10.47
C TRP A 58 8.75 3.25 -10.71
N ARG A 59 9.69 2.33 -10.53
CA ARG A 59 11.11 2.51 -10.86
C ARG A 59 11.56 1.47 -11.88
N HIS A 60 12.19 1.89 -12.98
CA HIS A 60 12.72 0.97 -14.00
C HIS A 60 14.10 0.43 -13.59
N VAL A 61 14.11 -0.53 -12.66
CA VAL A 61 15.33 -1.00 -12.00
C VAL A 61 16.29 -1.77 -12.89
N HIS A 62 15.81 -2.41 -13.96
CA HIS A 62 16.64 -3.10 -14.95
C HIS A 62 16.80 -2.29 -16.25
N GLY A 63 16.54 -0.98 -16.19
CA GLY A 63 16.68 -0.06 -17.32
C GLY A 63 17.25 1.29 -16.88
N CYS A 64 16.53 2.38 -17.10
CA CYS A 64 17.05 3.72 -16.85
C CYS A 64 17.21 4.11 -15.36
N GLY A 65 16.75 3.28 -14.41
CA GLY A 65 16.89 3.50 -12.97
C GLY A 65 16.05 4.64 -12.38
N ARG A 66 15.25 5.34 -13.22
CA ARG A 66 14.44 6.51 -12.85
C ARG A 66 13.07 6.09 -12.32
N PHE A 67 12.52 6.94 -11.45
CA PHE A 67 11.13 6.88 -11.03
C PHE A 67 10.22 7.58 -12.03
N PHE A 68 9.04 7.03 -12.26
CA PHE A 68 7.95 7.65 -13.03
C PHE A 68 6.60 7.28 -12.42
N ASN A 69 5.53 7.90 -12.91
CA ASN A 69 4.19 7.67 -12.43
C ASN A 69 3.35 6.89 -13.46
N CYS A 70 2.38 6.13 -12.97
CA CYS A 70 1.46 5.31 -13.75
C CYS A 70 0.05 5.51 -13.21
N VAL A 71 -0.96 5.59 -14.08
CA VAL A 71 -2.35 5.42 -13.69
C VAL A 71 -2.78 4.03 -14.13
N ARG A 72 -3.13 3.17 -13.17
CA ARG A 72 -3.58 1.80 -13.41
C ARG A 72 -4.92 1.57 -12.73
N ASP A 73 -5.81 0.84 -13.38
CA ASP A 73 -6.98 0.27 -12.70
C ASP A 73 -6.57 -0.95 -11.90
N THR A 74 -6.67 -0.88 -10.57
CA THR A 74 -6.25 -1.95 -9.64
C THR A 74 -7.18 -3.16 -9.64
N VAL A 75 -8.33 -3.09 -10.33
CA VAL A 75 -9.27 -4.23 -10.46
C VAL A 75 -8.95 -5.06 -11.71
N SER A 76 -8.66 -4.40 -12.83
CA SER A 76 -8.40 -5.05 -14.12
C SER A 76 -6.91 -5.16 -14.47
N ASP A 77 -6.05 -4.52 -13.68
CA ASP A 77 -4.64 -4.30 -13.93
C ASP A 77 -4.30 -3.55 -15.23
N ARG A 78 -5.31 -2.93 -15.87
CA ARG A 78 -5.10 -2.13 -17.08
C ARG A 78 -4.35 -0.85 -16.74
N ILE A 79 -3.21 -0.65 -17.42
CA ILE A 79 -2.50 0.62 -17.41
C ILE A 79 -3.21 1.59 -18.34
N VAL A 80 -3.60 2.75 -17.81
CA VAL A 80 -4.26 3.81 -18.56
C VAL A 80 -3.22 4.74 -19.19
N THR A 81 -2.21 5.14 -18.41
CA THR A 81 -1.15 6.03 -18.89
C THR A 81 0.07 6.01 -17.98
N THR A 82 1.24 6.34 -18.51
CA THR A 82 2.46 6.60 -17.76
C THR A 82 2.98 8.00 -18.07
N TYR A 83 3.59 8.65 -17.08
CA TYR A 83 4.02 10.04 -17.15
C TYR A 83 5.24 10.27 -16.24
N LYS A 84 6.01 11.32 -16.50
CA LYS A 84 7.30 11.51 -15.82
C LYS A 84 7.09 11.88 -14.36
N ALA A 85 8.08 11.58 -13.52
CA ALA A 85 8.07 12.05 -12.13
C ALA A 85 8.09 13.59 -12.10
N GLY A 86 7.31 14.18 -11.20
CA GLY A 86 7.16 15.64 -11.06
C GLY A 86 6.05 16.24 -11.94
N GLU A 87 5.57 15.53 -12.95
CA GLU A 87 4.40 15.96 -13.72
C GLU A 87 3.11 15.74 -12.93
N ALA A 88 2.13 16.63 -13.14
CA ALA A 88 0.82 16.52 -12.53
C ALA A 88 0.10 15.24 -12.99
N ARG A 89 -0.81 14.72 -12.14
CA ARG A 89 -1.65 13.59 -12.52
C ARG A 89 -2.52 13.98 -13.72
N PRO A 90 -2.51 13.20 -14.82
CA PRO A 90 -3.36 13.48 -15.97
C PRO A 90 -4.84 13.17 -15.68
N ASP A 91 -5.73 13.98 -16.24
CA ASP A 91 -7.19 13.81 -16.16
C ASP A 91 -7.60 12.53 -16.88
N THR A 92 -7.78 11.47 -16.09
CA THR A 92 -8.02 10.11 -16.60
C THR A 92 -9.51 9.74 -16.62
N HIS A 93 -10.39 10.69 -16.31
CA HIS A 93 -11.85 10.53 -16.31
C HIS A 93 -12.46 10.36 -17.72
N ALA A 94 -11.74 10.72 -18.79
CA ALA A 94 -12.25 10.68 -20.16
C ALA A 94 -11.94 9.37 -20.93
N SER A 95 -11.02 8.54 -20.43
CA SER A 95 -10.49 7.38 -21.20
C SER A 95 -10.74 6.04 -20.53
N ALA A 96 -11.70 5.96 -19.62
CA ALA A 96 -12.33 4.70 -19.24
C ALA A 96 -13.18 4.22 -20.42
N GLY A 97 -12.51 3.74 -21.47
CA GLY A 97 -13.17 3.01 -22.54
C GLY A 97 -13.98 1.90 -21.89
N THR A 98 -15.29 1.94 -22.15
CA THR A 98 -16.29 0.95 -21.78
C THR A 98 -15.70 -0.46 -21.88
N ALA A 99 -15.29 -1.02 -20.74
CA ALA A 99 -15.14 -2.46 -20.65
C ALA A 99 -16.56 -3.02 -20.79
N PRO A 100 -16.83 -3.97 -21.71
CA PRO A 100 -18.10 -4.67 -21.66
C PRO A 100 -18.15 -5.37 -20.30
N ASP A 101 -19.21 -5.10 -19.55
CA ASP A 101 -19.55 -5.83 -18.33
C ASP A 101 -19.87 -7.29 -18.70
N ALA A 102 -18.81 -8.07 -18.89
CA ALA A 102 -18.89 -9.51 -19.15
C ALA A 102 -19.16 -10.30 -17.87
N ARG A 103 -19.49 -9.65 -16.74
CA ARG A 103 -19.84 -10.31 -15.48
C ARG A 103 -21.32 -10.25 -15.15
N ARG A 104 -22.14 -9.71 -16.06
CA ARG A 104 -23.61 -9.75 -16.00
C ARG A 104 -24.22 -10.96 -16.72
N LEU A 105 -23.50 -12.08 -16.84
CA LEU A 105 -24.11 -13.37 -17.19
C LEU A 105 -23.54 -14.44 -16.27
N GLN A 106 -24.44 -15.24 -15.67
CA GLN A 106 -24.21 -16.45 -14.86
C GLN A 106 -24.12 -16.31 -13.33
N GLN A 107 -25.04 -15.56 -12.73
CA GLN A 107 -25.66 -16.07 -11.50
C GLN A 107 -27.18 -16.10 -11.71
N PRO A 108 -27.83 -17.28 -11.71
CA PRO A 108 -29.28 -17.31 -11.61
C PRO A 108 -29.67 -16.72 -10.26
N ARG A 109 -30.47 -15.65 -10.30
CA ARG A 109 -31.14 -15.09 -9.13
C ARG A 109 -31.98 -16.21 -8.53
N PRO A 110 -31.78 -16.61 -7.26
CA PRO A 110 -32.65 -17.62 -6.65
C PRO A 110 -34.08 -17.09 -6.66
N ALA A 111 -35.02 -17.95 -7.03
CA ALA A 111 -36.44 -17.65 -6.95
C ALA A 111 -36.78 -17.28 -5.50
N ALA A 112 -37.58 -16.23 -5.33
CA ALA A 112 -38.07 -15.83 -4.02
C ALA A 112 -38.87 -16.99 -3.41
N GLY A 113 -38.28 -17.72 -2.45
CA GLY A 113 -39.00 -18.79 -1.74
C GLY A 113 -38.16 -19.93 -1.15
N GLU A 114 -36.88 -20.10 -1.51
CA GLU A 114 -36.10 -21.23 -0.96
C GLU A 114 -35.50 -20.92 0.42
N PHE A 115 -36.26 -21.33 1.43
CA PHE A 115 -35.91 -21.33 2.84
C PHE A 115 -34.79 -22.35 3.10
N PHE A 116 -33.56 -21.89 3.36
CA PHE A 116 -32.51 -22.77 3.87
C PHE A 116 -32.86 -23.21 5.30
N PRO A 117 -32.90 -24.52 5.62
CA PRO A 117 -33.11 -24.96 6.99
C PRO A 117 -31.93 -24.56 7.88
N ARG A 118 -32.26 -23.86 8.96
CA ARG A 118 -31.33 -23.40 10.00
C ARG A 118 -30.67 -24.63 10.66
N ALA A 119 -29.41 -24.89 10.33
CA ALA A 119 -28.61 -25.86 11.06
C ALA A 119 -28.54 -25.43 12.54
N GLN A 120 -29.04 -26.29 13.43
CA GLN A 120 -28.97 -26.07 14.87
C GLN A 120 -27.50 -26.17 15.30
N SER A 121 -26.86 -25.03 15.55
CA SER A 121 -25.57 -25.01 16.24
C SER A 121 -25.81 -25.36 17.71
N LYS A 122 -25.31 -26.52 18.12
CA LYS A 122 -25.26 -26.90 19.55
C LYS A 122 -24.44 -25.86 20.30
N ALA A 123 -25.07 -25.22 21.29
CA ALA A 123 -24.45 -24.30 22.21
C ALA A 123 -23.30 -24.99 22.95
N ARG A 124 -22.06 -24.57 22.68
CA ARG A 124 -20.89 -24.92 23.50
C ARG A 124 -20.86 -23.92 24.66
N GLN A 125 -21.35 -24.33 25.82
CA GLN A 125 -21.21 -23.56 27.06
C GLN A 125 -19.72 -23.43 27.39
N SER A 126 -19.16 -22.24 27.13
CA SER A 126 -17.88 -21.83 27.68
C SER A 126 -18.13 -21.26 29.08
N LYS A 127 -17.73 -22.03 30.10
CA LYS A 127 -17.64 -21.57 31.48
C LYS A 127 -16.46 -20.61 31.60
N ASN A 128 -16.78 -19.42 32.11
CA ASN A 128 -15.96 -18.58 32.98
C ASN A 128 -14.64 -17.99 32.42
N GLY A 129 -14.55 -16.66 32.47
CA GLY A 129 -13.28 -15.95 32.39
C GLY A 129 -13.41 -14.54 31.84
N PHE A 130 -14.06 -13.64 32.59
CA PHE A 130 -13.87 -12.20 32.38
C PHE A 130 -12.38 -11.89 32.60
N GLY A 131 -11.64 -11.70 31.50
CA GLY A 131 -10.27 -11.21 31.52
C GLY A 131 -10.27 -9.73 31.88
N VAL A 132 -10.24 -9.45 33.18
CA VAL A 132 -9.84 -8.16 33.72
C VAL A 132 -8.38 -7.94 33.30
N TYR A 133 -8.11 -6.90 32.50
CA TYR A 133 -6.74 -6.48 32.23
C TYR A 133 -6.06 -6.11 33.57
N PRO A 134 -4.89 -6.69 33.89
CA PRO A 134 -4.18 -6.36 35.13
C PRO A 134 -3.63 -4.93 35.06
N PRO A 135 -3.65 -4.16 36.17
CA PRO A 135 -2.99 -2.86 36.23
C PRO A 135 -1.47 -3.04 36.25
N HIS A 136 -0.79 -2.29 35.36
CA HIS A 136 0.62 -1.89 35.37
C HIS A 136 1.61 -2.81 36.14
N ALA A 137 2.21 -3.76 35.42
CA ALA A 137 3.47 -4.35 35.85
C ALA A 137 4.59 -3.31 35.71
N SER A 138 5.27 -3.06 36.81
CA SER A 138 6.42 -2.17 36.96
C SER A 138 7.49 -2.43 35.89
N MET A 139 7.97 -1.36 35.24
CA MET A 139 9.14 -1.38 34.36
C MET A 139 10.34 -2.03 35.07
N PRO A 140 11.10 -2.93 34.42
CA PRO A 140 12.41 -3.30 34.90
C PRO A 140 13.34 -2.09 34.81
N LYS A 141 14.01 -1.76 35.92
CA LYS A 141 15.02 -0.70 35.97
C LYS A 141 16.11 -1.02 34.94
N ILE A 142 16.31 -0.10 34.01
CA ILE A 142 17.42 -0.09 33.07
C ILE A 142 18.71 -0.02 33.91
N PHE A 143 19.53 -1.06 33.86
CA PHE A 143 20.89 -1.01 34.39
C PHE A 143 21.69 0.07 33.64
N PRO A 144 22.50 0.90 34.32
CA PRO A 144 23.34 1.86 33.63
C PRO A 144 24.33 1.12 32.73
N VAL A 145 24.37 1.51 31.46
CA VAL A 145 25.40 1.10 30.51
C VAL A 145 26.75 1.56 31.06
N ALA A 146 27.65 0.62 31.34
CA ALA A 146 29.03 0.93 31.66
C ALA A 146 29.67 1.66 30.46
N HIS A 147 30.07 2.91 30.66
CA HIS A 147 30.90 3.62 29.70
C HIS A 147 32.25 2.92 29.62
N HIS A 148 32.50 2.21 28.52
CA HIS A 148 33.84 1.75 28.19
C HIS A 148 34.71 2.96 27.85
N PRO A 149 35.90 3.11 28.45
CA PRO A 149 36.85 4.14 28.06
C PRO A 149 37.34 3.88 26.62
N PRO A 150 37.63 4.94 25.84
CA PRO A 150 38.17 4.78 24.49
C PRO A 150 39.58 4.16 24.55
N PRO A 151 39.99 3.38 23.52
CA PRO A 151 41.34 2.83 23.45
C PRO A 151 42.37 3.95 23.33
N PRO A 152 43.59 3.77 23.88
CA PRO A 152 44.64 4.77 23.76
C PRO A 152 45.02 4.96 22.29
N SER A 153 45.09 6.22 21.89
CA SER A 153 45.64 6.67 20.61
C SER A 153 47.09 6.21 20.48
N VAL A 154 47.34 5.25 19.59
CA VAL A 154 48.70 4.91 19.15
C VAL A 154 49.15 6.03 18.24
N GLY A 155 49.97 6.94 18.77
CA GLY A 155 50.81 7.83 17.98
C GLY A 155 52.16 7.16 17.76
N GLY A 156 52.65 7.20 16.51
CA GLY A 156 53.94 6.64 16.09
C GLY A 156 53.88 6.07 14.69
#